data_AF-A0A7C6TC57-F1
#
_entry.id   AF-A0A7C6TC57-F1
#
_cell.length_a   1.000
_cell.length_b   1.000
_cell.length_c   1.000
_cell.angle_alpha   90.00
_cell.angle_beta   90.00
_cell.angle_gamma   90.00
#
_symmetry.space_group_name_H-M   'P 1'
#
loop_
_entity.id
_entity.type
_entity.pdbx_description
1 polymer ?
#
loop_
_entity_poly.entity_id
_entity_poly.type
_entity_poly.pdbx_seq_one_letter_code
_entity_poly.pdbx_strand_id
1 'polypeptide(L)'
;MIHHETVELDATIQEFLGGCPRAAELAQLRAALKERIRGLRAAMSATDDAAERRGLQEAIRAASVQAEALEREELIAEFVEDSVRVAAEWSLSEEERVIDE
;
A
#
# COMPACT_ATOMS: atom_id res chain seq x y z
N MET A 1 17.88 11.36 -20.77
CA MET A 1 16.49 11.29 -21.26
C MET A 1 15.60 10.43 -20.36
N ILE A 2 16.10 9.32 -19.79
CA ILE A 2 15.34 8.38 -18.92
C ILE A 2 14.68 9.03 -17.69
N HIS A 3 15.26 10.08 -17.09
CA HIS A 3 14.72 10.70 -15.86
C HIS A 3 13.45 11.53 -16.05
N HIS A 4 13.12 11.98 -17.27
CA HIS A 4 11.92 12.79 -17.48
C HIS A 4 10.66 11.93 -17.53
N GLU A 5 10.78 10.75 -18.16
CA GLU A 5 9.69 9.81 -18.44
C GLU A 5 9.18 9.13 -17.16
N THR A 6 10.10 8.77 -16.25
CA THR A 6 9.74 8.22 -14.93
C THR A 6 8.95 9.20 -14.07
N VAL A 7 9.25 10.50 -14.18
CA VAL A 7 8.59 11.55 -13.39
C VAL A 7 7.17 11.81 -13.91
N GLU A 8 6.96 11.73 -15.23
CA GLU A 8 5.63 11.87 -15.84
C GLU A 8 4.73 10.66 -15.55
N LEU A 9 5.30 9.45 -15.58
CA LEU A 9 4.58 8.24 -15.18
C LEU A 9 4.17 8.28 -13.71
N ASP A 10 5.07 8.67 -12.81
CA ASP A 10 4.75 8.78 -11.38
C ASP A 10 3.64 9.80 -11.11
N ALA A 11 3.67 10.95 -11.80
CA ALA A 11 2.62 11.96 -11.71
C ALA A 11 1.27 11.45 -12.21
N THR A 12 1.27 10.73 -13.35
CA THR A 12 0.06 10.12 -13.92
C THR A 12 -0.55 9.11 -12.96
N ILE A 13 0.27 8.21 -12.41
CA ILE A 13 -0.21 7.22 -11.44
C ILE A 13 -0.80 7.94 -10.20
N GLN A 14 -0.15 9.01 -9.72
CA GLN A 14 -0.64 9.78 -8.58
C GLN A 14 -1.98 10.47 -8.86
N GLU A 15 -2.20 10.94 -10.08
CA GLU A 15 -3.48 11.49 -10.53
C GLU A 15 -4.58 10.42 -10.50
N PHE A 16 -4.32 9.23 -11.05
CA PHE A 16 -5.27 8.11 -11.05
C PHE A 16 -5.61 7.60 -9.65
N LEU A 17 -4.64 7.63 -8.73
CA LEU A 17 -4.89 7.31 -7.32
C LEU A 17 -5.72 8.39 -6.61
N GLY A 18 -5.96 9.55 -7.21
CA GLY A 18 -6.86 10.57 -6.67
C GLY A 18 -6.42 11.12 -5.30
N GLY A 19 -5.10 11.15 -5.03
CA GLY A 19 -4.56 11.54 -3.73
C GLY A 19 -4.55 10.43 -2.68
N CYS A 20 -4.94 9.20 -3.04
CA CYS A 20 -4.69 8.03 -2.21
C CYS A 20 -3.17 7.73 -2.15
N PRO A 21 -2.69 7.12 -1.05
CA PRO A 21 -1.29 6.69 -0.95
C PRO A 21 -0.95 5.61 -1.99
N ARG A 22 0.34 5.51 -2.31
CA ARG A 22 0.88 4.44 -3.16
C ARG A 22 0.77 3.09 -2.47
N ALA A 23 0.74 2.01 -3.25
CA ALA A 23 0.78 0.65 -2.72
C ALA A 23 1.98 0.44 -1.77
N ALA A 24 3.14 0.96 -2.14
CA ALA A 24 4.35 0.90 -1.31
C ALA A 24 4.20 1.63 0.04
N GLU A 25 3.50 2.76 0.08
CA GLU A 25 3.25 3.51 1.31
C GLU A 25 2.26 2.77 2.22
N LEU A 26 1.19 2.20 1.63
CA LEU A 26 0.22 1.37 2.34
C LEU A 26 0.89 0.11 2.94
N ALA A 27 1.81 -0.51 2.19
CA ALA A 27 2.59 -1.64 2.66
C ALA A 27 3.46 -1.28 3.88
N GLN A 28 4.09 -0.09 3.88
CA GLN A 28 4.88 0.39 5.01
C GLN A 28 4.01 0.64 6.25
N LEU A 29 2.84 1.27 6.09
CA LEU A 29 1.89 1.49 7.18
C LEU A 29 1.38 0.16 7.74
N ARG A 30 1.05 -0.80 6.86
CA ARG A 30 0.63 -2.15 7.26
C ARG A 30 1.73 -2.88 8.01
N ALA A 31 2.99 -2.77 7.59
CA ALA A 31 4.12 -3.36 8.28
C ALA A 31 4.30 -2.79 9.69
N ALA A 32 4.26 -1.45 9.84
CA ALA A 32 4.34 -0.80 11.14
C ALA A 32 3.22 -1.25 12.09
N LEU A 33 2.02 -1.43 11.57
CA LEU A 33 0.88 -1.91 12.35
C LEU A 33 1.03 -3.38 12.76
N LYS A 34 1.59 -4.24 11.89
CA LYS A 34 1.93 -5.63 12.21
C LYS A 34 2.99 -5.72 13.31
N GLU A 35 4.00 -4.84 13.30
CA GLU A 35 4.98 -4.75 14.39
C GLU A 35 4.33 -4.34 15.71
N ARG A 36 3.43 -3.34 15.68
CA ARG A 36 2.67 -2.94 16.87
C ARG A 36 1.84 -4.10 17.43
N ILE A 37 1.15 -4.87 16.57
CA ILE A 37 0.38 -6.05 16.98
C ILE A 37 1.30 -7.07 17.66
N ARG A 38 2.50 -7.31 17.13
CA ARG A 38 3.49 -8.21 17.74
C ARG A 38 3.87 -7.74 19.15
N GLY A 39 4.14 -6.45 19.32
CA GLY A 39 4.42 -5.85 20.62
C GLY A 39 3.27 -6.02 21.62
N LEU A 40 2.03 -5.76 21.18
CA LEU A 40 0.83 -5.95 22.02
C LEU A 40 0.63 -7.40 22.43
N ARG A 41 0.88 -8.36 21.53
CA ARG A 41 0.82 -9.80 21.84
C ARG A 41 1.86 -10.19 22.88
N ALA A 42 3.09 -9.69 22.75
CA ALA A 42 4.15 -9.93 23.72
C ALA A 42 3.79 -9.36 25.11
N ALA A 43 3.26 -8.14 25.16
CA ALA A 43 2.75 -7.54 26.39
C ALA A 43 1.63 -8.40 27.01
N MET A 44 0.64 -8.82 26.22
CA MET A 44 -0.47 -9.64 26.70
C MET A 44 -0.02 -10.99 27.25
N SER A 45 1.04 -11.58 26.69
CA SER A 45 1.66 -12.81 27.20
C SER A 45 2.40 -12.62 28.51
N ALA A 46 2.91 -11.41 28.78
CA ALA A 46 3.63 -11.07 30.02
C ALA A 46 2.71 -10.51 31.12
N THR A 47 1.46 -10.19 30.81
CA THR A 47 0.48 -9.65 31.76
C THR A 47 -0.33 -10.76 32.44
N ASP A 48 -0.34 -10.74 33.77
CA ASP A 48 -1.18 -11.62 34.61
C ASP A 48 -2.54 -10.98 34.99
N ASP A 49 -2.67 -9.66 34.87
CA ASP A 49 -3.91 -8.94 35.16
C ASP A 49 -4.98 -9.18 34.08
N ALA A 50 -6.15 -9.70 34.49
CA ALA A 50 -7.24 -10.05 33.58
C ALA A 50 -7.97 -8.86 32.95
N ALA A 51 -7.95 -7.68 33.57
CA ALA A 51 -8.51 -6.46 33.00
C ALA A 51 -7.56 -5.87 31.94
N GLU A 52 -6.27 -5.80 32.25
CA GLU A 52 -5.24 -5.34 31.33
C GLU A 52 -5.11 -6.26 30.11
N ARG A 53 -5.15 -7.58 30.29
CA ARG A 53 -5.20 -8.54 29.18
C ARG A 53 -6.38 -8.32 28.24
N ARG A 54 -7.56 -8.00 28.78
CA ARG A 54 -8.75 -7.69 27.96
C ARG A 54 -8.55 -6.41 27.15
N GLY A 55 -8.01 -5.36 27.75
CA GLY A 55 -7.67 -4.13 27.03
C GLY A 55 -6.65 -4.36 25.90
N LEU A 56 -5.62 -5.17 26.16
CA LEU A 56 -4.63 -5.56 25.14
C LEU A 56 -5.27 -6.38 24.00
N GLN A 57 -6.18 -7.30 24.33
CA GLN A 57 -6.91 -8.09 23.34
C GLN A 57 -7.78 -7.20 22.43
N GLU A 58 -8.46 -6.21 22.99
CA GLU A 58 -9.25 -5.23 22.22
C GLU A 58 -8.37 -4.39 21.31
N ALA A 59 -7.22 -3.92 21.81
CA ALA A 59 -6.23 -3.18 21.02
C ALA A 59 -5.67 -4.02 19.86
N ILE A 60 -5.35 -5.30 20.11
CA ILE A 60 -4.91 -6.24 19.07
C ILE A 60 -6.00 -6.40 18.00
N ARG A 61 -7.26 -6.56 18.41
CA ARG A 61 -8.39 -6.71 17.48
C ARG A 61 -8.56 -5.48 16.61
N ALA A 62 -8.56 -4.28 17.21
CA ALA A 62 -8.68 -3.03 16.48
C ALA A 62 -7.54 -2.84 15.47
N ALA A 63 -6.30 -3.08 15.89
CA ALA A 63 -5.13 -3.00 15.01
C ALA A 63 -5.17 -4.05 13.89
N SER A 64 -5.69 -5.25 14.15
CA SER A 64 -5.83 -6.29 13.12
C SER A 64 -6.82 -5.88 12.03
N VAL A 65 -7.96 -5.28 12.42
CA VAL A 65 -8.96 -4.76 11.45
C VAL A 65 -8.36 -3.66 10.57
N GLN A 66 -7.60 -2.75 11.16
CA GLN A 66 -6.90 -1.70 10.41
C GLN A 66 -5.85 -2.28 9.45
N ALA A 67 -5.12 -3.32 9.86
CA ALA A 67 -4.13 -3.98 9.00
C ALA A 67 -4.76 -4.69 7.80
N GLU A 68 -5.93 -5.32 7.99
CA GLU A 68 -6.71 -5.89 6.89
C GLU A 68 -7.26 -4.83 5.94
N ALA A 69 -7.68 -3.68 6.46
CA ALA A 69 -8.13 -2.57 5.62
C ALA A 69 -6.99 -2.06 4.73
N LEU A 70 -5.81 -1.82 5.32
CA LEU A 70 -4.62 -1.40 4.58
C LEU A 70 -4.19 -2.43 3.53
N GLU A 71 -4.32 -3.72 3.81
CA GLU A 71 -4.02 -4.78 2.84
C GLU A 71 -4.95 -4.74 1.61
N ARG A 72 -6.24 -4.46 1.82
CA ARG A 72 -7.19 -4.33 0.70
C ARG A 72 -6.91 -3.07 -0.10
N GLU A 73 -6.62 -1.95 0.57
CA GLU A 73 -6.26 -0.70 -0.09
C GLU A 73 -4.94 -0.85 -0.87
N GLU A 74 -3.94 -1.54 -0.32
CA GLU A 74 -2.67 -1.84 -0.99
C GLU A 74 -2.90 -2.59 -2.31
N LEU A 75 -3.74 -3.63 -2.30
CA LEU A 75 -4.08 -4.39 -3.51
C LEU A 75 -4.80 -3.54 -4.57
N ILE A 76 -5.68 -2.64 -4.14
CA ILE A 76 -6.39 -1.72 -5.05
C ILE A 76 -5.39 -0.73 -5.65
N ALA A 77 -4.52 -0.14 -4.83
CA ALA A 77 -3.50 0.76 -5.29
C ALA A 77 -2.58 0.06 -6.29
N GLU A 78 -2.04 -1.12 -5.95
CA GLU A 78 -1.17 -1.92 -6.81
C GLU A 78 -1.82 -2.18 -8.17
N PHE A 79 -3.10 -2.59 -8.19
CA PHE A 79 -3.85 -2.79 -9.43
C PHE A 79 -3.94 -1.52 -10.28
N VAL A 80 -4.21 -0.37 -9.67
CA VAL A 80 -4.28 0.93 -10.39
C VAL A 80 -2.91 1.30 -10.93
N GLU A 81 -1.86 1.19 -10.11
CA GLU A 81 -0.49 1.49 -10.53
C GLU A 81 -0.05 0.63 -11.72
N ASP A 82 -0.30 -0.67 -11.66
CA ASP A 82 0.05 -1.61 -12.74
C ASP A 82 -0.75 -1.35 -14.02
N SER A 83 -2.04 -1.02 -13.89
CA SER A 83 -2.88 -0.68 -15.04
C SER A 83 -2.38 0.55 -15.77
N VAL A 84 -1.94 1.59 -15.04
CA VAL A 84 -1.37 2.82 -15.63
C VAL A 84 -0.02 2.53 -16.27
N ARG A 85 0.85 1.72 -15.64
CA ARG A 85 2.14 1.32 -16.23
C ARG A 85 1.94 0.61 -17.58
N VAL A 86 1.05 -0.38 -17.64
CA VAL A 86 0.76 -1.11 -18.88
C VAL A 86 0.18 -0.19 -19.95
N ALA A 87 -0.73 0.72 -19.59
CA ALA A 87 -1.29 1.68 -20.53
C ALA A 87 -0.22 2.62 -21.12
N ALA A 88 0.69 3.11 -20.28
CA ALA A 88 1.81 3.94 -20.73
C ALA A 88 2.76 3.18 -21.67
N GLU A 89 3.09 1.92 -21.36
CA GLU A 89 3.90 1.07 -22.24
C GLU A 89 3.25 0.86 -23.61
N TRP A 90 1.92 0.68 -23.65
CA TRP A 90 1.20 0.49 -24.91
C TRP A 90 1.19 1.76 -25.76
N SER A 91 0.94 2.92 -25.16
CA SER A 91 0.97 4.20 -25.89
C SER A 91 2.34 4.48 -26.53
N LEU A 92 3.43 4.20 -25.80
CA LEU A 92 4.79 4.32 -26.35
C LEU A 92 5.03 3.36 -27.52
N SER A 93 4.52 2.13 -27.42
CA SER A 93 4.66 1.13 -28.48
C SER A 93 3.86 1.46 -29.75
N GLU A 94 2.75 2.20 -29.64
CA GLU A 94 1.97 2.66 -30.80
C GLU A 94 2.62 3.86 -31.48
N GLU A 95 3.19 4.80 -30.72
CA GLU A 95 3.91 5.96 -31.27
C GLU A 95 5.16 5.54 -32.06
N GLU A 96 5.89 4.52 -31.59
CA GLU A 96 7.09 3.99 -32.27
C GLU A 96 6.75 3.32 -33.61
N ARG A 97 5.55 2.75 -33.76
CA ARG A 97 5.07 2.12 -35.02
C ARG A 97 4.64 3.12 -36.08
N VAL A 98 4.25 4.33 -35.69
CA VAL A 98 3.82 5.39 -36.63
C VAL A 98 5.01 6.13 -37.25
N ILE A 99 6.20 6.04 -36.65
CA ILE A 99 7.42 6.72 -37.15
C ILE A 99 8.13 5.88 -38.24
N ASP A 100 7.85 4.58 -38.33
CA ASP A 100 8.47 3.64 -39.28
C ASP A 100 7.66 3.38 -40.57
N GLU A 101 6.54 4.10 -40.81
CA GLU A 101 5.76 4.10 -42.07
C GLU A 101 5.98 5.36 -42.92
#